data_AF-A0A133ZUF1-F1
#
_entry.id   AF-A0A133ZUF1-F1
#
_cell.length_a   1.000
_cell.length_b   1.000
_cell.length_c   1.000
_cell.angle_alpha   90.00
_cell.angle_beta   90.00
_cell.angle_gamma   90.00
#
_symmetry.space_group_name_H-M   'P 1'
#
loop_
_entity.id
_entity.type
_entity.pdbx_description
1 polymer ?
#
loop_
_entity_poly.entity_id
_entity_poly.type
_entity_poly.pdbx_seq_one_letter_code
_entity_poly.pdbx_strand_id
1 'polypeptide(L)'
;DNKRKFLLDIYQWSHYILDKDAIDKELVAIQRDLKHSDRTLQLDQLSGYFSDFDIFFKSCRIKILYGGIKFVCIGFRELLNKYGYKRKSPLILQYIKHCLIFYHLEVTIYGRGSCDIETVDLDEILMFRVIS
;
A
#
# COMPACT_ATOMS: atom_id res chain seq x y z
N ASP A 1 22.67 -19.07 -11.58
CA ASP A 1 21.66 -18.00 -11.54
C ASP A 1 20.67 -18.06 -12.68
N ASN A 2 19.39 -18.23 -12.36
CA ASN A 2 18.32 -18.30 -13.34
C ASN A 2 17.74 -16.90 -13.60
N LYS A 3 18.33 -16.16 -14.54
CA LYS A 3 17.92 -14.79 -14.93
C LYS A 3 16.43 -14.69 -15.27
N ARG A 4 15.85 -15.76 -15.84
CA ARG A 4 14.42 -15.84 -16.15
C ARG A 4 13.56 -15.82 -14.88
N LYS A 5 13.97 -16.57 -13.84
CA LYS A 5 13.27 -16.57 -12.55
C LYS A 5 13.29 -15.18 -11.92
N PHE A 6 14.46 -14.54 -11.89
CA PHE A 6 14.61 -13.18 -11.36
C PHE A 6 13.69 -12.15 -12.07
N LEU A 7 13.63 -12.20 -13.40
CA LEU A 7 12.74 -11.32 -14.17
C LEU A 7 11.26 -11.57 -13.84
N LEU A 8 10.84 -12.84 -13.78
CA LEU A 8 9.46 -13.20 -13.43
C LEU A 8 9.10 -12.73 -12.02
N ASP A 9 10.00 -12.92 -11.05
CA ASP A 9 9.81 -12.46 -9.68
C ASP A 9 9.63 -10.92 -9.65
N ILE A 10 10.45 -10.16 -10.38
CA ILE A 10 10.31 -8.70 -10.50
C ILE A 10 8.96 -8.32 -11.10
N TYR A 11 8.56 -8.94 -12.21
CA TYR A 11 7.29 -8.64 -12.87
C TYR A 11 6.11 -8.90 -11.94
N GLN A 12 6.14 -10.03 -11.22
CA GLN A 12 5.12 -10.39 -10.25
C GLN A 12 5.04 -9.36 -9.12
N TRP A 13 6.17 -8.98 -8.53
CA TRP A 13 6.20 -7.97 -7.46
C TRP A 13 5.77 -6.58 -7.94
N SER A 14 6.16 -6.18 -9.15
CA SER A 14 5.73 -4.91 -9.75
C SER A 14 4.21 -4.87 -9.90
N HIS A 15 3.63 -5.94 -10.46
CA HIS A 15 2.18 -6.07 -10.60
C HIS A 15 1.47 -6.04 -9.25
N TYR A 16 2.01 -6.78 -8.26
CA TYR A 16 1.47 -6.79 -6.92
C TYR A 16 1.51 -5.44 -6.22
N ILE A 17 2.59 -4.68 -6.36
CA ILE A 17 2.69 -3.35 -5.77
C ILE A 17 1.68 -2.38 -6.41
N LEU A 18 1.41 -2.52 -7.71
CA LEU A 18 0.51 -1.64 -8.43
C LEU A 18 -0.97 -1.92 -8.16
N ASP A 19 -1.34 -3.21 -8.07
CA ASP A 19 -2.73 -3.65 -7.99
C ASP A 19 -2.98 -4.66 -6.85
N LYS A 20 -2.36 -4.40 -5.69
CA LYS A 20 -2.48 -5.25 -4.50
C LYS A 20 -3.93 -5.58 -4.16
N ASP A 21 -4.85 -4.61 -4.24
CA ASP A 21 -6.23 -4.81 -3.81
C ASP A 21 -7.01 -5.77 -4.72
N ALA A 22 -6.81 -5.69 -6.04
CA ALA A 22 -7.44 -6.64 -6.97
C ALA A 22 -6.85 -8.04 -6.77
N ILE A 23 -5.53 -8.13 -6.66
CA ILE A 23 -4.83 -9.41 -6.50
C ILE A 23 -5.18 -10.08 -5.17
N ASP A 24 -5.25 -9.34 -4.06
CA ASP A 24 -5.66 -9.87 -2.76
C ASP A 24 -7.09 -10.44 -2.83
N LYS A 25 -8.01 -9.77 -3.54
CA LYS A 25 -9.38 -10.27 -3.76
C LYS A 25 -9.40 -11.55 -4.58
N GLU A 26 -8.61 -11.60 -5.65
CA GLU A 26 -8.47 -12.82 -6.47
C GLU A 26 -7.88 -13.97 -5.66
N LEU A 27 -6.86 -13.72 -4.84
CA LEU A 27 -6.27 -14.72 -3.95
C LEU A 27 -7.31 -15.29 -2.98
N VAL A 28 -8.16 -14.45 -2.38
CA VAL A 28 -9.27 -14.90 -1.52
C VAL A 28 -10.28 -15.75 -2.30
N ALA A 29 -10.59 -15.39 -3.55
CA ALA A 29 -11.49 -16.17 -4.39
C ALA A 29 -10.89 -17.54 -4.73
N ILE A 30 -9.63 -17.59 -5.14
CA ILE A 30 -8.90 -18.83 -5.45
C ILE A 30 -8.82 -19.72 -4.20
N GLN A 31 -8.55 -19.16 -3.02
CA GLN A 31 -8.57 -19.91 -1.76
C GLN A 31 -9.93 -20.54 -1.47
N ARG A 32 -11.02 -19.82 -1.74
CA ARG A 32 -12.38 -20.35 -1.57
C ARG A 32 -12.61 -21.54 -2.49
N ASP A 33 -12.25 -21.40 -3.76
CA ASP A 33 -12.43 -22.46 -4.76
C ASP A 33 -11.58 -23.70 -4.44
N LEU A 34 -10.35 -23.51 -3.97
CA LEU A 34 -9.45 -24.61 -3.64
C LEU A 34 -9.89 -25.39 -2.38
N LYS A 35 -10.53 -24.74 -1.41
CA LYS A 35 -11.15 -25.42 -0.26
C LYS A 35 -12.23 -26.42 -0.68
N HIS A 36 -12.87 -26.22 -1.83
CA HIS A 36 -13.83 -27.20 -2.39
C HIS A 36 -13.15 -28.40 -3.08
N SER A 37 -11.81 -28.39 -3.24
CA SER A 37 -11.04 -29.38 -4.00
C SER A 37 -9.98 -30.14 -3.18
N ASP A 38 -10.02 -30.04 -1.85
CA ASP A 38 -9.05 -30.64 -0.90
C ASP A 38 -7.58 -30.21 -1.14
N ARG A 39 -7.38 -29.08 -1.84
CA ARG A 39 -6.09 -28.48 -2.13
C ARG A 39 -5.90 -27.23 -1.28
N THR A 40 -4.71 -27.01 -0.75
CA THR A 40 -4.35 -25.82 0.02
C THR A 40 -3.31 -24.98 -0.71
N LEU A 41 -3.49 -23.65 -0.69
CA LEU A 41 -2.45 -22.70 -1.09
C LEU A 41 -1.51 -22.45 0.08
N GLN A 42 -0.21 -22.60 -0.13
CA GLN A 42 0.80 -22.15 0.83
C GLN A 42 0.99 -20.63 0.70
N LEU A 43 0.14 -19.88 1.39
CA LEU A 43 0.15 -18.41 1.36
C LEU A 43 1.39 -17.81 2.01
N ASP A 44 2.00 -18.54 2.94
CA ASP A 44 3.19 -18.11 3.69
C ASP A 44 4.41 -17.86 2.79
N GLN A 45 4.43 -18.43 1.57
CA GLN A 45 5.47 -18.18 0.58
C GLN A 45 5.28 -16.86 -0.20
N LEU A 46 4.09 -16.24 -0.11
CA LEU A 46 3.73 -15.00 -0.80
C LEU A 46 3.83 -13.76 0.12
N SER A 47 3.72 -13.94 1.44
CA SER A 47 3.73 -12.88 2.46
C SER A 47 5.15 -12.49 2.91
N GLY A 48 6.05 -12.22 1.97
CA GLY A 48 7.46 -11.94 2.24
C GLY A 48 7.79 -10.48 2.57
N TYR A 49 8.29 -10.27 3.80
CA TYR A 49 9.30 -9.28 4.24
C TYR A 49 8.99 -7.80 4.43
N PHE A 50 7.82 -7.29 4.07
CA PHE A 50 7.46 -5.90 4.35
C PHE A 50 6.16 -5.84 5.15
N SER A 51 6.09 -4.98 6.17
CA SER A 51 4.79 -4.70 6.80
C SER A 51 3.89 -4.11 5.73
N ASP A 52 2.78 -4.77 5.39
CA ASP A 52 1.89 -4.42 4.27
C ASP A 52 1.60 -2.91 4.14
N PHE A 53 1.65 -2.18 5.25
CA PHE A 53 1.48 -0.74 5.33
C PHE A 53 2.44 0.09 4.45
N ASP A 54 3.72 -0.27 4.33
CA ASP A 54 4.67 0.52 3.53
C ASP A 54 4.45 0.37 2.02
N ILE A 55 3.86 -0.75 1.60
CA ILE A 55 3.47 -1.04 0.21
C ILE A 55 2.56 0.06 -0.32
N PHE A 56 1.69 0.64 0.53
CA PHE A 56 0.87 1.79 0.14
C PHE A 56 1.74 2.95 -0.38
N PHE A 57 2.73 3.37 0.42
CA PHE A 57 3.57 4.53 0.11
C PHE A 57 4.48 4.25 -1.09
N LYS A 58 5.01 3.02 -1.18
CA LYS A 58 5.77 2.56 -2.34
C LYS A 58 4.91 2.61 -3.61
N SER A 59 3.68 2.10 -3.54
CA SER A 59 2.74 2.13 -4.66
C SER A 59 2.36 3.55 -5.06
N CYS A 60 2.15 4.45 -4.08
CA CYS A 60 1.86 5.86 -4.35
C CYS A 60 2.98 6.49 -5.15
N ARG A 61 4.23 6.32 -4.71
CA ARG A 61 5.39 6.88 -5.40
C ARG A 61 5.50 6.36 -6.83
N ILE A 62 5.38 5.04 -7.03
CA ILE A 62 5.47 4.44 -8.37
C ILE A 62 4.35 4.95 -9.29
N LYS A 63 3.11 5.00 -8.78
CA LYS A 63 1.95 5.52 -9.53
C LYS A 63 2.14 6.99 -9.92
N ILE A 64 2.72 7.79 -9.04
CA ILE A 64 2.96 9.22 -9.31
C ILE A 64 4.09 9.40 -10.33
N LEU A 65 5.21 8.69 -10.17
CA LEU A 65 6.38 8.85 -11.04
C LEU A 65 6.18 8.25 -12.44
N TYR A 66 5.50 7.10 -12.52
CA TYR A 66 5.46 6.29 -13.75
C TYR A 66 4.04 5.97 -14.22
N GLY A 67 3.02 6.13 -13.36
CA GLY A 67 1.63 5.82 -13.69
C GLY A 67 0.86 6.96 -14.36
N GLY A 68 1.48 8.13 -14.57
CA GLY A 68 0.83 9.29 -15.20
C GLY A 68 -0.18 10.03 -14.31
N ILE A 69 -0.26 9.67 -13.02
CA ILE A 69 -1.15 10.30 -12.04
C ILE A 69 -0.35 11.35 -11.24
N LYS A 70 -0.95 12.50 -10.95
CA LYS A 70 -0.25 13.58 -10.21
C LYS A 70 -0.24 13.39 -8.69
N PHE A 71 -1.21 12.67 -8.15
CA PHE A 71 -1.39 12.47 -6.71
C PHE A 71 -2.26 11.23 -6.44
N VAL A 72 -2.17 10.69 -5.22
CA VAL A 72 -3.04 9.60 -4.75
C VAL A 72 -3.87 10.11 -3.58
N CYS A 73 -5.19 9.88 -3.60
CA CYS A 73 -6.10 10.24 -2.51
C CYS A 73 -6.64 9.00 -1.82
N ILE A 74 -6.77 9.06 -0.49
CA ILE A 74 -7.43 8.04 0.33
C ILE A 74 -7.97 8.67 1.62
N GLY A 75 -9.11 8.20 2.13
CA GLY A 75 -9.58 8.61 3.45
C GLY A 75 -8.61 8.14 4.54
N PHE A 76 -8.32 8.96 5.55
CA PHE A 76 -7.34 8.55 6.58
C PHE A 76 -7.84 7.31 7.36
N ARG A 77 -9.12 7.27 7.71
CA ARG A 77 -9.77 6.08 8.29
C ARG A 77 -9.65 4.85 7.40
N GLU A 78 -9.83 5.01 6.09
CA GLU A 78 -9.74 3.92 5.12
C GLU A 78 -8.31 3.36 5.06
N LEU A 79 -7.30 4.25 4.99
CA LEU A 79 -5.90 3.87 5.00
C LEU A 79 -5.55 3.04 6.25
N LEU A 80 -5.98 3.48 7.43
CA LEU A 80 -5.69 2.75 8.68
C LEU A 80 -6.42 1.39 8.72
N ASN A 81 -7.70 1.37 8.37
CA ASN A 81 -8.51 0.15 8.37
C ASN A 81 -7.96 -0.91 7.41
N LYS A 82 -7.49 -0.49 6.23
CA LYS A 82 -6.90 -1.37 5.20
C LYS A 82 -5.75 -2.21 5.75
N TYR A 83 -5.04 -1.71 6.74
CA TYR A 83 -3.90 -2.36 7.37
C TYR A 83 -4.14 -2.78 8.82
N GLY A 84 -5.41 -2.87 9.23
CA GLY A 84 -5.80 -3.41 10.53
C GLY A 84 -5.69 -2.43 11.70
N TYR A 85 -5.41 -1.15 11.45
CA TYR A 85 -5.33 -0.12 12.49
C TYR A 85 -6.69 0.54 12.73
N LYS A 86 -7.20 0.44 13.97
CA LYS A 86 -8.49 1.04 14.36
C LYS A 86 -8.40 2.49 14.84
N ARG A 87 -7.21 2.94 15.25
CA ARG A 87 -6.98 4.25 15.89
C ARG A 87 -5.62 4.82 15.52
N LYS A 88 -5.47 6.13 15.64
CA LYS A 88 -4.17 6.82 15.57
C LYS A 88 -3.39 6.53 16.84
N SER A 89 -2.39 5.67 16.74
CA SER A 89 -1.37 5.52 17.77
C SER A 89 -0.16 6.40 17.44
N PRO A 90 0.58 6.89 18.43
CA PRO A 90 1.84 7.60 18.18
C PRO A 90 2.81 6.79 17.31
N LEU A 91 2.84 5.46 17.49
CA LEU A 91 3.70 4.56 16.75
C LEU A 91 3.34 4.49 15.25
N ILE A 92 2.05 4.39 14.91
CA ILE A 92 1.64 4.37 13.49
C ILE A 92 1.84 5.74 12.83
N LEU A 93 1.62 6.84 13.57
CA LEU A 93 1.87 8.19 13.06
C LEU A 93 3.36 8.41 12.78
N GLN A 94 4.23 7.98 13.70
CA GLN A 94 5.68 8.00 13.50
C GLN A 94 6.10 7.15 12.30
N TYR A 95 5.48 5.98 12.13
CA TYR A 95 5.75 5.11 10.99
C TYR A 95 5.32 5.76 9.66
N ILE A 96 4.13 6.37 9.60
CA ILE A 96 3.69 7.12 8.42
C ILE A 96 4.67 8.26 8.10
N LYS A 97 5.09 9.03 9.11
CA LYS A 97 6.09 10.11 8.93
C LYS A 97 7.40 9.56 8.36
N HIS A 98 7.86 8.40 8.84
CA HIS A 98 9.03 7.73 8.29
C HIS A 98 8.84 7.34 6.82
N CYS A 99 7.69 6.75 6.47
CA CYS A 99 7.38 6.38 5.08
C CYS A 99 7.30 7.60 4.16
N LEU A 100 6.71 8.71 4.62
CA LEU A 100 6.66 9.96 3.85
C LEU A 100 8.08 10.46 3.51
N ILE A 101 8.98 10.47 4.49
CA ILE A 101 10.38 10.88 4.29
C ILE A 101 11.09 9.91 3.35
N PHE A 102 11.03 8.62 3.62
CA PHE A 102 11.73 7.59 2.85
C PHE A 102 11.28 7.54 1.39
N TYR A 103 9.97 7.65 1.15
CA TYR A 103 9.41 7.62 -0.19
C TYR A 103 9.32 9.00 -0.86
N HIS A 104 9.87 10.06 -0.25
CA HIS A 104 9.84 11.44 -0.76
C HIS A 104 8.41 11.89 -1.13
N LEU A 105 7.48 11.65 -0.22
CA LEU A 105 6.08 12.01 -0.37
C LEU A 105 5.72 13.16 0.57
N GLU A 106 4.95 14.12 0.06
CA GLU A 106 4.20 15.08 0.87
C GLU A 106 2.77 14.58 1.07
N VAL A 107 2.18 14.92 2.21
CA VAL A 107 0.77 14.69 2.50
C VAL A 107 0.08 16.03 2.78
N THR A 108 -1.11 16.18 2.20
CA THR A 108 -1.95 17.37 2.31
C THR A 108 -3.39 16.93 2.53
N ILE A 109 -4.22 17.80 3.09
CA ILE A 109 -5.67 17.59 3.07
C ILE A 109 -6.17 18.01 1.69
N TYR A 110 -7.00 17.17 1.08
CA TYR A 110 -7.60 17.46 -0.23
C TYR A 110 -8.31 18.82 -0.21
N GLY A 111 -7.83 19.74 -1.05
CA GLY A 111 -8.39 21.10 -1.17
C GLY A 111 -8.02 22.11 -0.08
N ARG A 112 -7.29 21.74 0.98
CA ARG A 112 -6.91 22.65 2.09
C ARG A 112 -5.40 22.91 2.25
N GLY A 113 -4.54 22.11 1.62
CA GLY A 113 -3.08 22.32 1.65
C GLY A 113 -2.35 21.47 2.68
N SER A 114 -1.17 21.92 3.12
CA SER A 114 -0.29 21.16 4.01
C SER A 114 -0.98 20.78 5.32
N CYS A 115 -0.66 19.59 5.83
CA CYS A 115 -1.27 19.09 7.04
C CYS A 115 -0.25 18.36 7.93
N ASP A 116 -0.43 18.46 9.24
CA ASP A 116 0.26 17.60 10.19
C ASP A 116 -0.61 16.38 10.50
N ILE A 117 -0.14 15.21 10.10
CA ILE A 117 -0.88 13.95 10.23
C ILE A 117 -1.27 13.60 11.67
N GLU A 118 -0.58 14.17 12.67
CA GLU A 118 -0.93 14.01 14.08
C GLU A 118 -2.24 14.71 14.45
N THR A 119 -2.57 15.82 13.78
CA THR A 119 -3.71 16.69 14.12
C THR A 119 -4.87 16.62 13.14
N VAL A 120 -4.64 16.09 11.92
CA VAL A 120 -5.71 15.84 10.93
C VAL A 120 -6.81 14.97 11.56
N ASP A 121 -8.07 15.10 11.14
CA ASP A 121 -9.16 14.21 11.58
C ASP A 121 -9.03 12.80 10.94
N LEU A 122 -9.71 11.77 11.46
CA LEU A 122 -9.77 10.45 10.80
C LEU A 122 -10.62 10.47 9.53
N ASP A 123 -11.61 11.37 9.45
CA ASP A 123 -12.56 11.40 8.34
C ASP A 123 -12.11 12.31 7.18
N GLU A 124 -10.91 12.90 7.29
CA GLU A 124 -10.31 13.70 6.23
C GLU A 124 -9.71 12.84 5.11
N ILE A 125 -9.75 13.40 3.89
CA ILE A 125 -9.12 12.80 2.71
C ILE A 125 -7.69 13.31 2.61
N LEU A 126 -6.75 12.37 2.69
CA LEU A 126 -5.33 12.63 2.51
C LEU A 126 -4.99 12.56 1.02
N MET A 127 -4.22 13.54 0.56
CA MET A 127 -3.66 13.60 -0.78
C MET A 127 -2.14 13.52 -0.71
N PHE A 128 -1.59 12.48 -1.33
CA PHE A 128 -0.16 12.19 -1.39
C PHE A 128 0.42 12.64 -2.74
N ARG A 129 1.56 13.33 -2.71
CA ARG A 129 2.31 13.81 -3.88
C ARG A 129 3.79 13.56 -3.70
N VAL A 130 4.55 13.51 -4.80
CA VAL A 130 6.02 13.40 -4.73
C VAL A 130 6.60 14.80 -4.54
N ILE A 131 7.51 14.94 -3.57
CA ILE A 131 8.31 16.14 -3.37
C ILE A 131 9.40 16.13 -4.45
N SER A 132 9.41 17.16 -5.31
CA SER A 132 10.46 17.36 -6.32
C SER A 132 11.69 18.05 -5.74
#